data_AF-A0A924NAA5-F1
#
_entry.id   AF-A0A924NAA5-F1
#
_cell.length_a   1.000
_cell.length_b   1.000
_cell.length_c   1.000
_cell.angle_alpha   90.00
_cell.angle_beta   90.00
_cell.angle_gamma   90.00
#
_symmetry.space_group_name_H-M   'P 1'
#
loop_
_entity.id
_entity.type
_entity.pdbx_description
1 polymer ?
#
loop_
_entity_poly.entity_id
_entity_poly.type
_entity_poly.pdbx_seq_one_letter_code
_entity_poly.pdbx_strand_id
1 'polypeptide(L)'
;MVQAVLRDLDSASVSEKDRALYVFVKKMVHDSLSIGEADVAVAHAAGWTDEALYDAISVVALFQFYNAWIDATGVHDMSALGYEMSGRRLATTGYVMKKHSAG
;
A
#
# COMPACT_ATOMS: atom_id res chain seq x y z
N MET A 1 -5.83 -6.91 -12.34
CA MET A 1 -6.57 -6.36 -11.18
C MET A 1 -5.79 -5.25 -10.49
N VAL A 2 -4.65 -5.54 -9.83
CA VAL A 2 -3.82 -4.53 -9.13
C VAL A 2 -3.44 -3.34 -10.04
N GLN A 3 -2.94 -3.60 -11.25
CA GLN A 3 -2.56 -2.56 -12.23
C GLN A 3 -3.75 -1.74 -12.77
N ALA A 4 -4.98 -2.21 -12.63
CA ALA A 4 -6.16 -1.44 -13.02
C ALA A 4 -6.52 -0.45 -11.91
N VAL A 5 -6.60 -0.93 -10.67
CA VAL A 5 -6.83 -0.12 -9.46
C VAL A 5 -5.79 0.99 -9.31
N LEU A 6 -4.51 0.70 -9.58
CA LEU A 6 -3.44 1.69 -9.54
C LEU A 6 -3.55 2.78 -10.61
N ARG A 7 -4.14 2.46 -11.78
CA ARG A 7 -4.31 3.43 -12.88
C ARG A 7 -5.54 4.29 -12.66
N ASP A 8 -6.65 3.66 -12.31
CA ASP A 8 -7.90 4.31 -12.02
C ASP A 8 -8.80 3.37 -11.22
N LEU A 9 -9.10 3.80 -10.00
CA LEU A 9 -9.98 3.09 -9.08
C LEU A 9 -11.43 3.07 -9.58
N ASP A 10 -11.86 4.09 -10.34
CA ASP A 10 -13.24 4.25 -10.77
C ASP A 10 -13.58 3.27 -11.90
N SER A 11 -12.68 3.09 -12.86
CA SER A 11 -12.82 2.11 -13.96
C SER A 11 -12.39 0.67 -13.62
N ALA A 12 -11.81 0.42 -12.45
CA ALA A 12 -11.40 -0.92 -12.07
C ALA A 12 -12.60 -1.84 -11.76
N SER A 13 -12.53 -3.08 -12.25
CA SER A 13 -13.51 -4.14 -11.93
C SER A 13 -13.27 -4.67 -10.51
N VAL A 14 -13.59 -3.88 -9.50
CA VAL A 14 -13.55 -4.24 -8.07
C VAL A 14 -14.95 -4.41 -7.53
N SER A 15 -15.10 -5.21 -6.45
CA SER A 15 -16.40 -5.33 -5.80
C SER A 15 -16.83 -3.99 -5.18
N GLU A 16 -18.13 -3.76 -5.05
CA GLU A 16 -18.63 -2.56 -4.36
C GLU A 16 -18.14 -2.47 -2.90
N LYS A 17 -17.94 -3.63 -2.26
CA LYS A 17 -17.30 -3.73 -0.96
C LYS A 17 -15.88 -3.17 -0.99
N ASP A 18 -15.03 -3.66 -1.88
CA ASP A 18 -13.64 -3.18 -1.97
C ASP A 18 -13.57 -1.71 -2.40
N ARG A 19 -14.45 -1.28 -3.31
CA ARG A 19 -14.56 0.12 -3.74
C ARG A 19 -14.78 1.06 -2.55
N ALA A 20 -15.68 0.73 -1.63
CA ALA A 20 -15.94 1.54 -0.45
C ALA A 20 -14.68 1.69 0.44
N LEU A 21 -13.93 0.61 0.64
CA LEU A 21 -12.66 0.64 1.39
C LEU A 21 -11.62 1.51 0.68
N TYR A 22 -11.49 1.39 -0.64
CA TYR A 22 -10.51 2.16 -1.41
C TYR A 22 -10.84 3.64 -1.45
N VAL A 23 -12.11 4.03 -1.51
CA VAL A 23 -12.53 5.43 -1.39
C VAL A 23 -12.16 5.99 -0.02
N PHE A 24 -12.44 5.24 1.05
CA PHE A 24 -12.06 5.62 2.41
C PHE A 24 -10.54 5.82 2.55
N VAL A 25 -9.74 4.83 2.10
CA VAL A 25 -8.28 4.88 2.14
C VAL A 25 -7.73 6.04 1.31
N LYS A 26 -8.29 6.30 0.12
CA LYS A 26 -7.90 7.45 -0.72
C LYS A 26 -8.13 8.77 0.03
N LYS A 27 -9.27 8.93 0.69
CA LYS A 27 -9.54 10.11 1.52
C LYS A 27 -8.54 10.19 2.69
N MET A 28 -8.26 9.08 3.37
CA MET A 28 -7.30 9.04 4.48
C MET A 28 -5.90 9.52 4.06
N VAL A 29 -5.43 9.13 2.87
CA VAL A 29 -4.10 9.52 2.38
C VAL A 29 -4.02 11.02 2.04
N HIS A 30 -5.10 11.61 1.54
CA HIS A 30 -5.10 13.00 1.06
C HIS A 30 -5.65 14.03 2.05
N ASP A 31 -6.56 13.62 2.94
CA ASP A 31 -7.32 14.50 3.83
C ASP A 31 -7.87 13.72 5.04
N SER A 32 -6.97 13.11 5.83
CA SER A 32 -7.35 12.34 7.01
C SER A 32 -8.10 13.14 8.08
N LEU A 33 -7.86 14.46 8.18
CA LEU A 33 -8.48 15.32 9.19
C LEU A 33 -9.98 15.56 8.93
N SER A 34 -10.46 15.36 7.71
CA SER A 34 -11.88 15.49 7.36
C SER A 34 -12.63 14.16 7.38
N ILE A 35 -11.96 13.05 7.73
CA ILE A 35 -12.65 11.77 7.94
C ILE A 35 -13.55 11.87 9.16
N GLY A 36 -14.80 11.46 9.00
CA GLY A 36 -15.79 11.44 10.06
C GLY A 36 -16.77 10.27 9.94
N GLU A 37 -17.83 10.32 10.74
CA GLU A 37 -18.83 9.25 10.85
C GLU A 37 -19.45 8.86 9.51
N ALA A 38 -19.68 9.84 8.62
CA ALA A 38 -20.24 9.59 7.30
C ALA A 38 -19.37 8.68 6.43
N ASP A 39 -18.04 8.81 6.52
CA ASP A 39 -17.11 7.97 5.74
C ASP A 39 -17.11 6.52 6.27
N VAL A 40 -17.14 6.37 7.60
CA VAL A 40 -17.20 5.07 8.26
C VAL A 40 -18.54 4.38 7.96
N ALA A 41 -19.66 5.12 7.98
CA ALA A 41 -20.98 4.59 7.67
C ALA A 41 -21.07 4.02 6.24
N VAL A 42 -20.41 4.65 5.25
CA VAL A 42 -20.33 4.14 3.88
C VAL A 42 -19.60 2.79 3.84
N ALA A 43 -18.48 2.67 4.56
CA ALA A 43 -17.74 1.42 4.62
C ALA A 43 -18.53 0.30 5.34
N HIS A 44 -19.23 0.63 6.42
CA HIS A 44 -20.11 -0.30 7.14
C HIS A 44 -21.28 -0.76 6.28
N ALA A 45 -21.92 0.14 5.53
CA ALA A 45 -23.00 -0.21 4.61
C ALA A 45 -22.55 -1.19 3.51
N ALA A 46 -21.26 -1.14 3.14
CA ALA A 46 -20.64 -2.07 2.20
C ALA A 46 -20.18 -3.39 2.87
N GLY A 47 -20.34 -3.52 4.20
CA GLY A 47 -20.06 -4.73 4.97
C GLY A 47 -18.64 -4.82 5.54
N TRP A 48 -17.93 -3.71 5.71
CA TRP A 48 -16.68 -3.64 6.47
C TRP A 48 -16.94 -3.46 7.96
N THR A 49 -16.14 -4.11 8.80
CA THR A 49 -16.17 -3.92 10.25
C THR A 49 -15.17 -2.85 10.66
N ASP A 50 -15.29 -2.36 11.89
CA ASP A 50 -14.31 -1.42 12.45
C ASP A 50 -12.91 -2.02 12.49
N GLU A 51 -12.79 -3.30 12.86
CA GLU A 51 -11.49 -4.00 12.87
C GLU A 51 -10.84 -3.99 11.49
N ALA A 52 -11.60 -4.27 10.43
CA ALA A 52 -11.08 -4.25 9.07
C ALA A 52 -10.66 -2.83 8.62
N LEU A 53 -11.37 -1.80 9.09
CA LEU A 53 -10.97 -0.40 8.86
C LEU A 53 -9.69 -0.06 9.62
N TYR A 54 -9.56 -0.46 10.88
CA TYR A 54 -8.33 -0.27 11.66
C TYR A 54 -7.13 -0.99 11.04
N ASP A 55 -7.32 -2.20 10.53
CA ASP A 55 -6.28 -2.94 9.82
C ASP A 55 -5.83 -2.18 8.55
N ALA A 56 -6.79 -1.70 7.75
CA ALA A 56 -6.51 -0.92 6.55
C ALA A 56 -5.78 0.39 6.87
N ILE A 57 -6.25 1.13 7.88
CA ILE A 57 -5.63 2.37 8.37
C ILE A 57 -4.18 2.08 8.79
N SER A 58 -3.96 1.02 9.57
CA SER A 58 -2.65 0.67 10.09
C SER A 58 -1.65 0.37 8.97
N VAL A 59 -2.05 -0.45 8.00
CA VAL A 59 -1.21 -0.78 6.84
C VAL A 59 -0.89 0.48 6.03
N VAL A 60 -1.90 1.28 5.69
CA VAL A 60 -1.74 2.48 4.86
C VAL A 60 -0.89 3.53 5.55
N ALA A 61 -1.11 3.79 6.84
CA ALA A 61 -0.32 4.73 7.62
C ALA A 61 1.15 4.31 7.71
N LEU A 62 1.43 3.01 7.86
CA LEU A 62 2.78 2.50 7.92
C LEU A 62 3.54 2.72 6.60
N PHE A 63 2.89 2.48 5.45
CA PHE A 63 3.50 2.78 4.15
C PHE A 63 3.73 4.27 3.93
N GLN A 64 2.79 5.13 4.33
CA GLN A 64 2.99 6.58 4.26
C GLN A 64 4.20 7.03 5.10
N PHE A 65 4.34 6.49 6.31
CA PHE A 65 5.51 6.74 7.15
C PHE A 65 6.81 6.28 6.49
N TYR A 66 6.87 5.04 5.99
CA TYR A 66 8.09 4.52 5.37
C TYR A 66 8.48 5.29 4.12
N ASN A 67 7.52 5.61 3.24
CA ASN A 67 7.79 6.37 2.03
C ASN A 67 8.39 7.74 2.40
N ALA A 68 7.75 8.48 3.31
CA ALA A 68 8.25 9.78 3.75
C ALA A 68 9.62 9.69 4.42
N TRP A 69 9.87 8.67 5.24
CA TRP A 69 11.14 8.47 5.93
C TRP A 69 12.27 8.11 4.95
N ILE A 70 12.03 7.17 4.03
CA ILE A 70 13.00 6.76 3.00
C ILE A 70 13.34 7.97 2.12
N ASP A 71 12.33 8.68 1.61
CA ASP A 71 12.51 9.86 0.77
C ASP A 71 13.34 10.94 1.48
N ALA A 72 13.06 11.19 2.77
CA ALA A 72 13.80 12.17 3.57
C ALA A 72 15.26 11.77 3.86
N THR A 73 15.58 10.47 3.85
CA THR A 73 16.96 9.99 4.05
C THR A 73 17.81 10.01 2.76
N GLY A 74 17.23 10.40 1.63
CA GLY A 74 17.95 10.48 0.34
C GLY A 74 18.22 9.12 -0.30
N VAL A 75 17.58 8.06 0.20
CA VAL A 75 17.61 6.74 -0.45
C VAL A 75 16.65 6.80 -1.64
N HIS A 76 17.20 6.84 -2.85
CA HIS A 76 16.38 6.86 -4.05
C HIS A 76 15.75 5.51 -4.33
N ASP A 77 14.54 5.57 -4.88
CA ASP A 77 13.77 4.41 -5.30
C ASP A 77 14.60 3.54 -6.25
N MET A 78 14.55 2.21 -6.05
CA MET A 78 15.20 1.32 -7.01
C MET A 78 14.45 1.40 -8.34
N SER A 79 15.18 1.47 -9.46
CA SER A 79 14.54 1.36 -10.77
C SER A 79 13.66 0.11 -10.84
N ALA A 80 12.61 0.10 -11.68
CA ALA A 80 11.75 -1.08 -11.86
C ALA A 80 12.56 -2.35 -12.18
N LEU A 81 13.67 -2.19 -12.92
CA LEU A 81 14.62 -3.26 -13.22
C LEU A 81 15.39 -3.72 -11.96
N GLY A 82 15.73 -2.80 -11.06
CA GLY A 82 16.30 -3.08 -9.74
C GLY A 82 15.35 -3.86 -8.82
N TYR A 83 14.05 -3.55 -8.86
CA TYR A 83 13.02 -4.32 -8.16
C TYR A 83 12.87 -5.73 -8.72
N GLU A 84 12.81 -5.90 -10.05
CA GLU A 84 12.74 -7.22 -10.67
C GLU A 84 13.97 -8.07 -10.34
N MET A 85 15.17 -7.51 -10.47
CA MET A 85 16.43 -8.19 -10.18
C MET A 85 16.53 -8.57 -8.70
N SER A 86 16.10 -7.69 -7.80
CA SER A 86 16.05 -7.98 -6.37
C SER A 86 15.06 -9.08 -6.03
N GLY A 87 13.85 -9.04 -6.62
CA GLY A 87 12.83 -10.06 -6.46
C GLY A 87 13.29 -11.43 -6.97
N ARG A 88 13.91 -11.47 -8.16
CA ARG A 88 14.50 -12.68 -8.74
C ARG A 88 15.59 -13.24 -7.83
N ARG A 89 16.50 -12.38 -7.33
CA ARG A 89 17.56 -12.77 -6.38
C ARG A 89 16.99 -13.34 -5.08
N LEU A 90 16.00 -12.69 -4.49
CA LEU A 90 15.34 -13.15 -3.26
C LEU A 90 14.69 -14.53 -3.46
N ALA A 91 14.04 -14.75 -4.61
CA ALA A 91 13.43 -16.04 -4.94
C ALA A 91 14.49 -17.15 -5.15
N THR A 92 15.65 -16.83 -5.73
CA THR A 92 16.68 -17.84 -6.04
C THR A 92 17.68 -18.08 -4.91
N THR A 93 17.94 -17.07 -4.08
CA THR A 93 19.09 -17.05 -3.16
C THR A 93 18.67 -16.78 -1.70
N GLY A 94 17.42 -16.40 -1.47
CA GLY A 94 16.92 -16.04 -0.14
C GLY A 94 17.48 -14.71 0.37
N TYR A 95 17.29 -14.45 1.67
CA TYR A 95 17.65 -13.17 2.31
C TYR A 95 19.14 -13.06 2.70
N VAL A 96 19.89 -14.17 2.68
CA VAL A 96 21.29 -14.19 3.13
C VAL A 96 22.22 -13.96 1.93
N MET A 97 22.87 -12.81 1.90
CA MET A 97 23.99 -12.56 1.00
C MET A 97 25.16 -13.47 1.40
N LYS A 98 25.57 -14.39 0.51
CA LYS A 98 26.83 -15.12 0.68
C LYS A 98 27.96 -14.08 0.59
N LYS A 99 28.62 -13.77 1.71
CA LYS A 99 29.78 -12.88 1.70
C LYS A 99 30.79 -13.43 0.70
N HIS A 100 31.16 -12.61 -0.29
CA HIS A 100 32.36 -12.89 -1.07
C HIS A 100 33.54 -12.75 -0.11
N SER A 101 34.20 -13.86 0.19
CA SER A 101 35.52 -13.84 0.81
C SER A 101 36.45 -13.18 -0.20
N ALA A 102 36.87 -11.94 0.07
CA ALA A 102 38.02 -11.36 -0.61
C ALA A 102 39.24 -12.18 -0.19
N GLY A 103 39.81 -12.90 -1.15
CA GLY A 103 41.16 -13.47 -1.04
C GLY A 103 42.21 -12.41 -1.28
#